data_AF-A0A2G1DHU5-F1
#
_entry.id   AF-A0A2G1DHU5-F1
#
_cell.length_a   1.000
_cell.length_b   1.000
_cell.length_c   1.000
_cell.angle_alpha   90.00
_cell.angle_beta   90.00
_cell.angle_gamma   90.00
#
_symmetry.space_group_name_H-M   'P 1'
#
loop_
_entity.id
_entity.type
_entity.pdbx_description
1 polymer ?
#
loop_
_entity_poly.entity_id
_entity_poly.type
_entity_poly.pdbx_seq_one_letter_code
_entity_poly.pdbx_strand_id
1 'polypeptide(L)'
;MKVLIYIISIIFLLFVIIINIKPSLFLQTIVLVTPYKTQSIQYRNIQNPNITIQFQMKDIGARGYLKRTVIVKPGILWDKVNEINVNTIDKSKWYRDYKYINELKIKGG
;
A
#
# COMPACT_ATOMS: atom_id res chain seq x y z
N MET A 1 -6.02 40.89 19.94
CA MET A 1 -6.05 40.46 18.51
C MET A 1 -4.69 39.91 18.03
N LYS A 2 -3.58 40.66 18.17
CA LYS A 2 -2.24 40.20 17.71
C LYS A 2 -1.78 38.87 18.33
N VAL A 3 -1.96 38.70 19.65
CA VAL A 3 -1.59 37.47 20.38
C VAL A 3 -2.34 36.24 19.85
N LEU A 4 -3.65 36.39 19.55
CA LEU A 4 -4.46 35.31 19.00
C LEU A 4 -3.96 34.87 17.61
N ILE A 5 -3.58 35.84 16.77
CA ILE A 5 -3.00 35.59 15.44
C ILE A 5 -1.68 34.83 15.58
N TYR A 6 -0.81 35.20 16.52
CA TYR A 6 0.44 34.47 16.77
C TYR A 6 0.19 33.02 17.20
N ILE A 7 -0.77 32.79 18.10
CA ILE A 7 -1.10 31.44 18.56
C ILE A 7 -1.63 30.60 17.39
N ILE A 8 -2.53 31.14 16.57
CA ILE A 8 -3.06 30.44 15.40
C ILE A 8 -1.95 30.12 14.39
N SER A 9 -1.05 31.07 14.13
CA SER A 9 0.08 30.86 13.21
C SER A 9 1.05 29.78 13.70
N ILE A 10 1.31 29.72 15.01
CA ILE A 10 2.16 28.68 15.61
C ILE A 10 1.51 27.30 15.49
N ILE A 11 0.21 27.20 15.80
CA ILE A 11 -0.55 25.95 15.66
C ILE A 11 -0.55 25.47 14.20
N PHE A 12 -0.76 26.39 13.25
CA PHE A 12 -0.72 26.09 11.82
C PHE A 12 0.66 25.61 11.37
N LEU A 13 1.74 26.26 11.83
CA LEU A 13 3.11 25.85 11.52
C LEU A 13 3.41 24.44 12.04
N LEU A 14 3.03 24.15 13.29
CA LEU A 14 3.19 22.82 13.89
C LEU A 14 2.39 21.75 13.14
N PHE A 15 1.18 22.09 12.70
CA PHE A 15 0.35 21.19 11.90
C PHE A 15 0.99 20.84 10.55
N VAL A 16 1.55 21.83 9.85
CA VAL A 16 2.27 21.62 8.58
C VAL A 16 3.50 20.74 8.80
N ILE A 17 4.25 20.95 9.88
CA ILE A 17 5.44 20.14 10.21
C ILE A 17 5.05 18.68 10.45
N ILE A 18 3.97 18.41 11.21
CA ILE A 18 3.50 17.06 11.51
C ILE A 18 3.10 16.30 10.24
N ILE A 19 2.41 16.97 9.31
CA ILE A 19 2.01 16.37 8.01
C ILE A 19 3.25 15.95 7.19
N ASN A 20 4.32 16.75 7.21
CA ASN A 20 5.53 16.47 6.44
C ASN A 20 6.41 15.37 7.05
N ILE A 21 6.44 15.23 8.38
CA ILE A 21 7.28 14.21 9.05
C ILE A 21 6.70 12.80 8.88
N LYS A 22 5.38 12.63 8.90
CA LYS A 22 4.70 11.32 8.72
C LYS A 22 3.41 11.44 7.91
N PRO A 23 3.51 11.72 6.61
CA PRO A 23 2.32 11.85 5.74
C PRO A 23 1.48 10.57 5.71
N SER A 24 2.10 9.41 5.91
CA SER A 24 1.43 8.11 5.96
C SER A 24 0.46 7.95 7.15
N LEU A 25 0.71 8.63 8.28
CA LEU A 25 -0.16 8.56 9.47
C LEU A 25 -1.42 9.43 9.31
N PHE A 26 -1.26 10.60 8.68
CA PHE A 26 -2.36 11.53 8.39
C PHE A 26 -3.29 11.01 7.29
N LEU A 27 -2.74 10.35 6.27
CA LEU A 27 -3.55 9.69 5.25
C LEU A 27 -4.35 8.51 5.83
N GLN A 28 -3.81 7.78 6.81
CA GLN A 28 -4.54 6.72 7.50
C GLN A 28 -5.73 7.21 8.33
N THR A 29 -5.68 8.43 8.88
CA THR A 29 -6.77 8.98 9.70
C THR A 29 -7.89 9.61 8.88
N ILE A 30 -7.60 10.14 7.69
CA ILE A 30 -8.62 10.72 6.79
C ILE A 30 -9.31 9.63 5.95
N VAL A 31 -8.61 8.53 5.72
CA VAL A 31 -9.08 7.44 4.87
C VAL A 31 -9.53 6.30 5.79
N LEU A 32 -10.83 6.29 6.13
CA LEU A 32 -11.57 5.12 6.66
C LEU A 32 -11.56 3.91 5.70
N VAL A 33 -10.62 3.86 4.76
CA VAL A 33 -10.46 2.84 3.75
C VAL A 33 -9.25 2.02 4.15
N THR A 34 -9.52 0.86 4.72
CA THR A 34 -8.55 -0.22 4.93
C THR A 34 -7.68 -0.38 3.67
N PRO A 35 -6.35 -0.33 3.76
CA PRO A 35 -5.48 -0.53 2.60
C PRO A 35 -5.54 -1.99 2.15
N TYR A 36 -5.21 -2.20 0.87
CA TYR A 36 -4.90 -3.55 0.39
C TYR A 36 -3.64 -4.05 1.08
N LYS A 37 -3.66 -5.34 1.45
CA LYS A 37 -2.59 -6.05 2.14
C LYS A 37 -2.19 -7.29 1.36
N THR A 38 -0.91 -7.59 1.33
CA THR A 38 -0.32 -8.72 0.61
C THR A 38 -0.63 -10.03 1.31
N GLN A 39 -1.22 -10.97 0.57
CA GLN A 39 -1.44 -12.32 1.07
C GLN A 39 -0.39 -13.29 0.54
N SER A 40 0.03 -13.12 -0.72
CA SER A 40 1.14 -13.89 -1.29
C SER A 40 1.87 -13.13 -2.41
N ILE A 41 3.14 -13.44 -2.57
CA ILE A 41 3.96 -13.06 -3.73
C ILE A 41 3.91 -14.24 -4.70
N GLN A 42 3.24 -14.06 -5.82
CA GLN A 42 3.04 -15.13 -6.80
C GLN A 42 4.26 -15.27 -7.71
N TYR A 43 4.80 -14.13 -8.16
CA TYR A 43 5.95 -14.09 -9.07
C TYR A 43 6.90 -12.97 -8.72
N ARG A 44 8.15 -13.13 -9.15
CA ARG A 44 9.17 -12.08 -9.14
C ARG A 44 9.74 -11.90 -10.52
N ASN A 45 10.08 -10.67 -10.85
CA ASN A 45 10.69 -10.39 -12.14
C ASN A 45 12.12 -10.95 -12.17
N ILE A 46 12.50 -11.57 -13.28
CA ILE A 46 13.82 -12.21 -13.44
C ILE A 46 14.95 -11.18 -13.43
N GLN A 47 14.73 -10.02 -14.05
CA GLN A 47 15.75 -8.96 -14.16
C GLN A 47 15.83 -8.11 -12.88
N ASN A 48 14.69 -7.90 -12.20
CA ASN A 48 14.65 -7.13 -10.96
C ASN A 48 13.75 -7.82 -9.91
N PRO A 49 14.34 -8.61 -8.99
CA PRO A 49 13.58 -9.36 -7.98
C PRO A 49 12.78 -8.52 -6.98
N ASN A 50 13.00 -7.20 -6.94
CA ASN A 50 12.21 -6.27 -6.14
C ASN A 50 10.86 -5.92 -6.81
N ILE A 51 10.74 -6.13 -8.12
CA ILE A 51 9.47 -6.03 -8.83
C ILE A 51 8.75 -7.37 -8.69
N THR A 52 7.54 -7.31 -8.13
CA THR A 52 6.80 -8.51 -7.75
C THR A 52 5.38 -8.49 -8.28
N ILE A 53 4.83 -9.68 -8.54
CA ILE A 53 3.39 -9.86 -8.73
C ILE A 53 2.84 -10.40 -7.42
N GLN A 54 1.89 -9.66 -6.86
CA GLN A 54 1.34 -9.93 -5.54
C GLN A 54 -0.16 -10.16 -5.65
N PHE A 55 -0.63 -11.16 -4.90
CA PHE A 55 -2.05 -11.30 -4.59
C PHE A 55 -2.33 -10.50 -3.31
N GLN A 56 -3.21 -9.51 -3.44
CA GLN A 56 -3.57 -8.60 -2.37
C GLN A 56 -5.05 -8.68 -2.04
N MET A 57 -5.36 -8.49 -0.77
CA MET A 57 -6.72 -8.47 -0.25
C MET A 57 -6.95 -7.22 0.59
N LYS A 58 -8.17 -6.72 0.54
CA LYS A 58 -8.63 -5.59 1.36
C LYS A 58 -9.88 -6.01 2.10
N ASP A 59 -9.84 -5.88 3.42
CA ASP A 59 -10.98 -6.11 4.30
C ASP A 59 -11.99 -4.97 4.18
N ILE A 60 -13.22 -5.26 3.76
CA ILE A 60 -14.31 -4.28 3.65
C ILE A 60 -15.39 -4.50 4.73
N GLY A 61 -15.02 -5.13 5.85
CA GLY A 61 -15.87 -5.42 6.99
C GLY A 61 -16.85 -6.56 6.71
N ALA A 62 -18.12 -6.37 7.09
CA ALA A 62 -19.17 -7.39 6.93
C ALA A 62 -19.41 -7.83 5.47
N ARG A 63 -18.92 -7.07 4.49
CA ARG A 63 -18.99 -7.41 3.06
C ARG A 63 -17.87 -8.37 2.60
N GLY A 64 -16.95 -8.75 3.49
CA GLY A 64 -15.86 -9.68 3.18
C GLY A 64 -14.61 -8.98 2.66
N TYR A 65 -14.02 -9.51 1.58
CA TYR A 65 -12.73 -9.04 1.07
C TYR A 65 -12.76 -8.72 -0.42
N LEU A 66 -12.23 -7.55 -0.79
CA LEU A 66 -11.85 -7.27 -2.18
C LEU A 66 -10.50 -7.92 -2.46
N LYS A 67 -10.40 -8.58 -3.62
CA LYS A 67 -9.23 -9.34 -4.04
C LYS A 67 -8.71 -8.74 -5.34
N ARG A 68 -7.38 -8.65 -5.47
CA ARG A 68 -6.74 -8.23 -6.72
C ARG A 68 -5.37 -8.86 -6.87
N THR A 69 -4.92 -8.95 -8.12
CA THR A 69 -3.53 -9.27 -8.43
C THR A 69 -2.86 -8.05 -9.04
N VAL A 70 -1.70 -7.68 -8.52
CA VAL A 70 -1.01 -6.43 -8.89
C VAL A 70 0.46 -6.67 -9.18
N ILE A 71 1.02 -5.85 -10.06
CA ILE A 71 2.47 -5.65 -10.14
C ILE A 71 2.83 -4.52 -9.17
N VAL A 72 3.76 -4.79 -8.28
CA VAL A 72 4.36 -3.80 -7.37
C VAL A 72 5.78 -3.51 -7.83
N LYS A 73 6.05 -2.23 -8.12
CA LYS A 73 7.37 -1.72 -8.45
C LYS A 73 7.82 -0.78 -7.33
N PRO A 74 8.99 -1.02 -6.70
CA PRO A 74 9.52 -0.11 -5.70
C PRO A 74 9.73 1.27 -6.30
N GLY A 75 9.27 2.31 -5.60
CA GLY A 75 9.57 3.70 -5.94
C GLY A 75 10.35 4.39 -4.83
N ILE A 76 10.88 5.58 -5.12
CA ILE A 76 11.71 6.33 -4.16
C ILE A 76 10.87 6.82 -2.97
N LEU A 77 9.65 7.30 -3.22
CA LEU A 77 8.75 7.81 -2.19
C LEU A 77 7.56 6.89 -1.92
N TRP A 78 7.10 6.18 -2.94
CA TRP A 78 5.97 5.26 -2.86
C TRP A 78 6.09 4.19 -3.95
N ASP A 79 5.62 2.99 -3.63
CA ASP A 79 5.55 1.91 -4.59
C ASP A 79 4.48 2.19 -5.65
N LYS A 80 4.81 1.86 -6.90
CA LYS A 80 3.84 1.89 -7.99
C LYS A 80 3.11 0.56 -8.04
N VAL A 81 1.79 0.60 -7.91
CA VAL A 81 0.92 -0.57 -7.90
C VAL A 81 -0.02 -0.53 -9.10
N ASN A 82 0.08 -1.52 -9.97
CA ASN A 82 -0.80 -1.66 -11.13
C ASN A 82 -1.56 -2.97 -11.05
N GLU A 83 -2.88 -2.93 -11.13
CA GLU A 83 -3.72 -4.13 -11.23
C GLU A 83 -3.54 -4.78 -12.60
N ILE A 84 -3.45 -6.11 -12.60
CA ILE A 84 -3.19 -6.91 -13.80
C ILE A 84 -4.02 -8.18 -13.82
N ASN A 85 -4.23 -8.71 -15.02
CA ASN A 85 -4.65 -10.09 -15.20
C ASN A 85 -3.41 -10.97 -15.39
N VAL A 86 -3.22 -11.96 -14.53
CA VAL A 86 -2.06 -12.89 -14.60
C VAL A 86 -2.03 -13.67 -15.91
N ASN A 87 -3.18 -13.87 -16.55
CA ASN A 87 -3.25 -14.61 -17.82
C ASN A 87 -2.72 -13.81 -19.01
N THR A 88 -2.60 -12.48 -18.88
CA THR A 88 -2.16 -11.59 -19.96
C THR A 88 -0.71 -11.15 -19.84
N ILE A 89 0.01 -11.62 -18.81
CA ILE A 89 1.42 -11.24 -18.62
C ILE A 89 2.34 -12.06 -19.52
N ASP A 90 3.43 -11.43 -19.96
CA ASP A 90 4.55 -12.11 -20.58
C ASP A 90 5.32 -12.93 -19.53
N LYS A 91 5.01 -14.23 -19.45
CA LYS A 91 5.58 -15.16 -18.47
C LYS A 91 7.10 -15.32 -18.57
N SER A 92 7.71 -14.99 -19.71
CA SER A 92 9.17 -15.10 -19.90
C SER A 92 9.98 -14.17 -18.99
N LYS A 93 9.34 -13.12 -18.46
CA LYS A 93 9.97 -12.11 -17.60
C LYS A 93 9.88 -12.42 -16.10
N TRP A 94 9.24 -13.54 -15.74
CA TRP A 94 8.89 -13.83 -14.36
C TRP A 94 9.26 -15.25 -13.98
N TYR A 95 9.73 -15.42 -12.75
CA TYR A 95 9.81 -16.73 -12.12
C TYR A 95 8.79 -16.82 -10.99
N ARG A 96 8.27 -18.04 -10.79
CA ARG A 96 7.26 -18.33 -9.77
C ARG A 96 7.96 -18.44 -8.42
N ASP A 97 7.54 -17.63 -7.45
CA ASP A 97 8.12 -17.59 -6.10
C ASP A 97 7.18 -18.23 -5.07
N TYR A 98 5.86 -17.98 -5.20
CA TYR A 98 4.84 -18.44 -4.26
C TYR A 98 5.19 -18.33 -2.78
N LYS A 99 5.59 -17.12 -2.39
CA LYS A 99 5.80 -16.83 -0.98
C LYS A 99 4.48 -16.42 -0.33
N TYR A 100 4.04 -17.19 0.66
CA TYR A 100 2.89 -16.85 1.49
C TYR A 100 3.27 -15.82 2.57
N ILE A 101 2.44 -14.80 2.77
CA ILE A 101 2.71 -13.67 3.68
C ILE A 101 1.58 -13.48 4.71
N ASN A 102 0.31 -13.49 4.27
CA ASN A 102 -0.88 -13.30 5.11
C ASN A 102 -0.87 -12.05 6.00
N GLU A 103 -0.66 -10.86 5.42
CA GLU A 103 -0.66 -9.61 6.20
C GLU A 103 -2.01 -9.27 6.86
N LEU A 104 -3.10 -9.92 6.43
CA LEU A 104 -4.42 -9.78 7.07
C LEU A 104 -4.60 -10.73 8.26
N LYS A 105 -3.69 -11.69 8.47
CA LYS A 105 -3.76 -12.70 9.54
C LYS A 105 -5.06 -13.50 9.51
N ILE A 106 -5.55 -13.81 8.30
CA ILE A 106 -6.75 -14.62 8.10
C ILE A 106 -6.44 -16.06 8.53
N LYS A 107 -7.31 -16.66 9.35
CA LYS A 107 -7.16 -18.05 9.80
C LYS A 107 -7.51 -19.01 8.65
N GLY A 108 -6.62 -19.95 8.35
CA GLY A 108 -6.86 -21.04 7.39
C GLY A 108 -6.47 -20.78 5.93
N GLY A 109 -5.68 -19.74 5.65
CA GLY A 109 -5.07 -19.52 4.33
C GLY A 109 -3.76 -20.26 4.15
#